data_AF-A0A9Q3I0C8-F1
#
_entry.id   AF-A0A9Q3I0C8-F1
#
_cell.length_a   1.000
_cell.length_b   1.000
_cell.length_c   1.000
_cell.angle_alpha   90.00
_cell.angle_beta   90.00
_cell.angle_gamma   90.00
#
_symmetry.space_group_name_H-M   'P 1'
#
loop_
_entity.id
_entity.type
_entity.pdbx_description
1 polymer ?
#
loop_
_entity_poly.entity_id
_entity_poly.type
_entity_poly.pdbx_seq_one_letter_code
_entity_poly.pdbx_strand_id
1 'polypeptide(L)' 'MEGIFKKEQKQAGKHCTDTARKALQEGRMRLRNEQYKFAISQDFPKRYIQILKPIQAHSNEEYMEEKNVYIAKKLPF' A
#
# COMPACT_ATOMS: atom_id res chain seq x y z
N MET A 1 11.05 24.88 2.09
CA MET A 1 10.48 25.34 3.38
C MET A 1 9.10 25.98 3.21
N GLU A 2 8.92 26.93 2.27
CA GLU A 2 7.68 27.71 2.12
C GLU A 2 6.40 26.88 1.89
N GLY A 3 6.49 25.78 1.12
CA GLY A 3 5.33 24.92 0.83
C GLY A 3 4.85 24.07 2.01
N ILE A 4 5.74 23.71 2.94
CA ILE A 4 5.38 22.97 4.16
C ILE A 4 4.68 23.93 5.12
N PHE A 5 5.27 25.11 5.35
CA PHE A 5 4.72 26.15 6.19
C PHE A 5 3.31 26.59 5.77
N LYS A 6 3.06 26.76 4.46
CA LYS A 6 1.71 27.07 3.92
C LYS A 6 0.69 25.96 4.16
N LYS A 7 1.10 24.69 4.23
CA LYS A 7 0.20 23.56 4.54
C LYS A 7 -0.15 23.51 6.01
N GLU A 8 0.84 23.72 6.87
CA GLU A 8 0.65 23.75 8.33
C GLU A 8 -0.21 24.93 8.78
N GLN A 9 -0.09 26.11 8.14
CA GLN A 9 -0.99 27.24 8.39
C GLN A 9 -2.47 26.93 8.07
N LYS A 10 -2.73 26.10 7.04
CA LYS A 10 -4.10 25.74 6.66
C LYS A 10 -4.69 24.65 7.56
N GLN A 11 -3.88 23.66 7.90
CA GLN A 11 -4.27 22.55 8.74
C GLN A 11 -3.04 22.00 9.46
N ALA A 12 -3.04 22.10 10.78
CA ALA A 12 -1.94 21.59 11.61
C ALA A 12 -1.79 20.08 11.40
N GLY A 13 -0.54 19.63 11.24
CA GLY A 13 -0.18 18.23 11.00
C GLY A 13 -0.46 17.74 9.57
N LYS A 14 -0.87 18.61 8.64
CA LYS A 14 -1.19 18.21 7.26
C LYS A 14 0.02 17.63 6.53
N HIS A 15 1.20 18.21 6.74
CA HIS A 15 2.40 17.71 6.11
C HIS A 15 2.76 16.30 6.61
N CYS A 16 2.68 16.08 7.92
CA CYS A 16 2.94 14.78 8.54
C CYS A 16 1.94 13.71 8.07
N THR A 17 0.66 14.05 8.00
CA THR A 17 -0.38 13.11 7.51
C THR A 17 -0.22 12.79 6.02
N ASP A 18 0.08 13.78 5.18
CA ASP A 18 0.33 13.55 3.75
C ASP A 18 1.58 12.71 3.50
N THR A 19 2.66 12.93 4.26
CA THR A 19 3.90 12.16 4.15
C THR A 19 3.69 10.71 4.61
N ALA A 20 3.00 10.49 5.73
CA ALA A 20 2.61 9.15 6.18
C ALA A 20 1.75 8.42 5.14
N ARG A 21 0.76 9.11 4.54
CA ARG A 21 -0.08 8.54 3.47
C ARG A 21 0.75 8.15 2.23
N LYS A 22 1.71 9.00 1.83
CA LYS A 22 2.61 8.69 0.71
C LYS A 22 3.48 7.48 1.01
N ALA A 23 4.06 7.41 2.21
CA ALA A 23 4.88 6.26 2.62
C ALA A 23 4.08 4.94 2.58
N LEU A 24 2.83 4.95 3.06
CA LEU A 24 1.92 3.80 2.97
C LEU A 24 1.63 3.42 1.51
N GLN A 25 1.36 4.40 0.65
CA GLN A 25 1.11 4.16 -0.77
C GLN A 25 2.33 3.56 -1.47
N GLU A 26 3.53 4.06 -1.18
CA GLU A 26 4.78 3.51 -1.69
C GLU A 26 5.03 2.07 -1.23
N GLY A 27 4.79 1.77 0.05
CA GLY A 27 4.87 0.42 0.59
C GLY A 27 3.95 -0.55 -0.15
N ARG A 28 2.69 -0.16 -0.37
CA ARG A 28 1.71 -0.95 -1.13
C ARG A 28 2.14 -1.20 -2.58
N MET A 29 2.70 -0.18 -3.25
CA MET A 29 3.22 -0.35 -4.61
C MET A 29 4.38 -1.34 -4.68
N ARG A 30 5.31 -1.29 -3.71
CA ARG A 30 6.43 -2.24 -3.62
C ARG A 30 5.91 -3.67 -3.43
N LEU A 31 4.99 -3.87 -2.48
CA LEU A 31 4.40 -5.19 -2.21
C LEU A 31 3.69 -5.76 -3.44
N ARG A 32 2.84 -4.97 -4.10
CA ARG A 32 2.16 -5.38 -5.34
C ARG A 32 3.16 -5.78 -6.42
N ASN A 33 4.25 -5.04 -6.58
CA ASN A 33 5.26 -5.36 -7.59
C ASN A 33 5.97 -6.69 -7.29
N GLU A 34 6.30 -6.95 -6.02
CA GLU A 34 6.89 -8.23 -5.60
C GLU A 34 5.90 -9.39 -5.78
N GLN A 35 4.63 -9.22 -5.37
CA GLN A 35 3.58 -10.23 -5.59
C GLN A 35 3.36 -10.51 -7.09
N TYR A 36 3.35 -9.46 -7.93
CA TYR A 36 3.22 -9.61 -9.37
C TYR A 36 4.41 -10.37 -9.97
N LYS A 37 5.65 -10.01 -9.60
CA LYS A 37 6.86 -10.73 -10.04
C LYS A 37 6.81 -12.19 -9.63
N PHE A 38 6.43 -12.46 -8.38
CA PHE A 38 6.29 -13.82 -7.87
C PHE A 38 5.23 -14.61 -8.66
N ALA A 39 4.04 -14.06 -8.84
CA ALA A 39 2.96 -14.71 -9.58
C ALA A 39 3.34 -15.01 -11.04
N ILE A 40 4.08 -14.11 -11.69
CA ILE A 40 4.64 -14.36 -13.04
C ILE A 40 5.69 -15.47 -12.99
N SER A 41 6.60 -15.46 -12.01
CA SER A 41 7.66 -16.47 -11.89
C SER A 41 7.14 -17.88 -11.62
N GLN A 42 5.97 -17.98 -10.99
CA GLN A 42 5.34 -19.24 -10.62
C GLN A 42 4.23 -19.65 -11.60
N ASP A 43 4.11 -18.98 -12.75
CA ASP A 43 3.11 -19.25 -13.79
C ASP A 43 1.66 -19.29 -13.27
N PHE A 44 1.31 -18.36 -12.38
CA PHE A 44 -0.04 -18.28 -11.83
C PHE A 44 -1.08 -17.98 -12.92
N PRO A 45 -2.35 -18.37 -12.72
CA PRO A 45 -3.40 -18.11 -13.70
C PRO A 45 -3.50 -16.64 -14.10
N LYS A 46 -3.68 -16.37 -15.41
CA LYS A 46 -3.80 -15.01 -15.96
C LYS A 46 -4.82 -14.14 -15.21
N ARG A 47 -5.92 -14.75 -14.76
CA ARG A 47 -6.96 -14.07 -13.98
C ARG A 47 -6.43 -13.51 -12.66
N TYR A 48 -5.54 -14.24 -11.98
CA TYR A 48 -4.92 -13.80 -10.74
C TYR A 48 -3.94 -12.63 -10.98
N ILE A 49 -3.11 -12.75 -12.02
CA ILE A 49 -2.17 -11.70 -12.44
C ILE A 49 -2.92 -10.39 -12.78
N GLN A 50 -4.09 -10.50 -13.45
CA GLN A 50 -4.93 -9.35 -13.77
C GLN A 50 -5.49 -8.67 -12.52
N ILE A 51 -5.83 -9.43 -11.48
CA ILE A 51 -6.30 -8.89 -10.19
C ILE A 51 -5.18 -8.16 -9.45
N LEU A 52 -3.91 -8.58 -9.58
CA LEU A 52 -2.76 -7.90 -8.98
C LEU A 52 -2.35 -6.61 -9.73
N LYS A 53 -2.86 -6.39 -10.95
CA LYS A 53 -2.43 -5.26 -11.79
C LYS A 53 -2.87 -3.88 -11.28
N PRO A 54 -4.09 -3.64 -10.75
CA PRO A 54 -4.54 -2.32 -10.33
C PRO A 54 -3.89 -1.88 -9.01
N ILE A 55 -3.23 -0.72 -9.01
CA ILE A 55 -2.64 -0.10 -7.81
C ILE A 55 -3.72 0.44 -6.85
N GLN A 56 -4.89 0.78 -7.40
CA GLN A 56 -6.05 1.28 -6.65
C GLN A 56 -6.89 0.16 -6.03
N ALA A 57 -6.58 -1.11 -6.30
CA ALA A 57 -7.16 -2.17 -5.50
C ALA A 57 -6.67 -1.92 -4.07
N HIS A 58 -7.55 -1.41 -3.22
CA HIS A 58 -7.29 -1.31 -1.80
C HIS A 58 -7.07 -2.74 -1.35
N SER A 59 -5.81 -3.14 -1.33
CA SER A 59 -5.41 -4.39 -0.73
C SER A 59 -5.99 -4.33 0.66
N ASN A 60 -6.91 -5.25 0.94
CA ASN A 60 -7.45 -5.45 2.28
C ASN A 60 -6.36 -6.03 3.19
N GLU A 61 -5.07 -5.88 2.90
CA GLU A 61 -4.02 -6.39 3.76
C GLU A 61 -3.88 -5.52 5.02
N GLU A 62 -3.90 -6.18 6.18
CA GLU A 62 -3.57 -5.62 7.47
C GLU A 62 -2.11 -5.91 7.78
N TYR A 63 -1.42 -4.94 8.38
CA TYR A 63 -0.06 -5.14 8.83
C TYR A 63 -0.06 -5.94 10.14
N MET A 64 0.64 -7.06 10.16
CA MET A 64 0.80 -7.92 11.33
C MET A 64 2.18 -7.64 11.95
N GLU A 65 2.20 -6.84 13.02
CA GLU A 65 3.43 -6.44 13.71
C GLU A 65 4.25 -7.65 14.18
N GLU A 66 3.60 -8.68 14.73
CA GLU A 66 4.24 -9.90 15.26
C GLU A 66 5.16 -10.60 14.25
N LYS A 67 4.81 -10.54 12.97
CA LYS A 67 5.55 -11.19 11.89
C LYS A 67 6.23 -10.20 10.95
N ASN A 68 6.06 -8.91 11.20
CA ASN A 68 6.56 -7.83 10.34
C ASN A 68 6.17 -8.02 8.85
N VAL A 69 4.95 -8.47 8.59
CA VAL A 69 4.42 -8.71 7.23
C VAL A 69 3.00 -8.16 7.08
N TYR A 70 2.61 -7.85 5.85
CA TYR A 70 1.22 -7.54 5.49
C TYR A 70 0.49 -8.85 5.14
N ILE A 71 -0.66 -9.08 5.76
CA ILE A 71 -1.51 -10.27 5.56
C ILE A 71 -2.88 -9.85 5.05
N ALA A 72 -3.49 -10.62 4.15
CA ALA A 72 -4.86 -10.36 3.70
C ALA A 72 -5.83 -10.37 4.91
N LYS A 73 -6.59 -9.30 5.11
CA LYS A 73 -7.63 -9.21 6.14
C LYS A 73 -8.61 -10.34 5.93
N LYS A 74 -8.69 -11.19 6.93
CA LYS A 74 -9.75 -12.19 7.02
C LYS A 74 -11.01 -11.46 7.48
N LEU A 75 -12.07 -11.51 6.69
CA LEU A 75 -13.38 -11.11 7.17
C LEU A 75 -13.82 -12.13 8.25
N PRO A 76 -14.40 -11.69 9.38
CA PRO A 76 -15.02 -12.60 10.33
C PRO A 76 -16.16 -13.35 9.61
N PHE A 77 -16.22 -14.66 9.85
CA PHE A 77 -17.24 -15.56 9.31
C PHE A 77 -18.61 -15.28 9.92
#